data_AF-A0A354A5N4-F1
#
_entry.id   AF-A0A354A5N4-F1
#
_cell.length_a   1.000
_cell.length_b   1.000
_cell.length_c   1.000
_cell.angle_alpha   90.00
_cell.angle_beta   90.00
_cell.angle_gamma   90.00
#
_symmetry.space_group_name_H-M   'P 1'
#
loop_
_entity.id
_entity.type
_entity.pdbx_description
1 polymer ?
#
loop_
_entity_poly.entity_id
_entity_poly.type
_entity_poly.pdbx_seq_one_letter_code
_entity_poly.pdbx_strand_id
1 'polypeptide(L)'
;MKNDLAEFLGARELPRTEITKKLWDYIKANKLQTKTENGNPENAGKFIVADAKLLPIFKHTKSTSKSGTLTDLTNLHEGQTINMMQMAAVVAANIE
;
A
#
# COMPACT_ATOMS: atom_id res chain seq x y z
N MET A 1 7.56 -9.01 9.61
CA MET A 1 6.18 -8.79 9.12
C MET A 1 5.33 -8.18 10.23
N LYS A 2 4.76 -6.99 10.00
CA LYS A 2 3.94 -6.28 11.00
C LYS A 2 2.57 -6.92 11.22
N ASN A 3 2.00 -6.76 12.43
CA ASN A 3 0.71 -7.34 12.80
C ASN A 3 -0.42 -6.95 11.84
N ASP A 4 -0.57 -5.68 11.48
CA ASP A 4 -1.64 -5.23 10.59
C ASP A 4 -1.61 -5.92 9.22
N LEU A 5 -0.40 -6.09 8.66
CA LEU A 5 -0.23 -6.81 7.40
C LEU A 5 -0.49 -8.31 7.58
N ALA A 6 -0.06 -8.90 8.70
CA ALA A 6 -0.27 -10.32 8.98
C ALA A 6 -1.75 -10.66 9.19
N GLU A 7 -2.49 -9.79 9.89
CA GLU A 7 -3.93 -9.88 10.08
C GLU A 7 -4.66 -9.70 8.76
N PHE A 8 -4.25 -8.74 7.94
CA PHE A 8 -4.85 -8.51 6.63
C PHE A 8 -4.65 -9.72 5.69
N LEU A 9 -3.47 -10.33 5.69
CA LEU A 9 -3.16 -11.46 4.81
C LEU A 9 -3.52 -12.83 5.40
N GLY A 10 -3.81 -12.89 6.70
CA GLY A 10 -4.05 -14.12 7.46
C GLY A 10 -2.81 -15.00 7.64
N ALA A 11 -1.60 -14.44 7.51
CA ALA A 11 -0.35 -15.18 7.54
C ALA A 11 0.76 -14.36 8.19
N ARG A 12 1.60 -15.01 9.01
CA ARG A 12 2.70 -14.35 9.73
C ARG A 12 3.96 -14.17 8.88
N GLU A 13 4.16 -15.02 7.88
CA GLU A 13 5.35 -15.02 7.03
C GLU A 13 4.94 -15.35 5.60
N LEU A 14 5.05 -14.37 4.70
CA LEU A 14 4.79 -14.54 3.28
C LEU A 14 5.91 -13.89 2.47
N PRO A 15 6.25 -14.43 1.29
CA PRO A 15 7.20 -13.80 0.41
C PRO A 15 6.65 -12.46 -0.12
N ARG A 16 7.55 -11.51 -0.42
CA ARG A 16 7.23 -10.19 -0.99
C ARG A 16 6.27 -10.26 -2.18
N THR A 17 6.42 -11.27 -3.02
CA THR A 17 5.60 -11.51 -4.21
C THR A 17 4.15 -11.85 -3.88
N GLU A 18 3.93 -12.76 -2.92
CA GLU A 18 2.59 -13.15 -2.43
C GLU A 18 1.89 -11.96 -1.75
N ILE A 19 2.62 -11.21 -0.93
CA ILE A 19 2.11 -10.03 -0.23
C ILE A 19 1.62 -8.97 -1.24
N THR A 20 2.48 -8.65 -2.22
CA THR A 20 2.13 -7.69 -3.28
C THR A 20 0.91 -8.18 -4.06
N LYS A 21 0.85 -9.48 -4.39
CA LYS A 21 -0.25 -10.08 -5.13
C LYS A 21 -1.57 -10.00 -4.36
N LYS A 22 -1.58 -10.37 -3.07
CA LYS A 22 -2.78 -10.31 -2.22
C LYS A 22 -3.27 -8.88 -2.01
N LEU A 23 -2.36 -7.93 -1.77
CA LEU A 23 -2.73 -6.52 -1.68
C LEU A 23 -3.32 -6.01 -3.01
N TRP A 24 -2.70 -6.37 -4.13
CA TRP A 24 -3.18 -6.00 -5.46
C TRP A 24 -4.53 -6.62 -5.81
N ASP A 25 -4.75 -7.87 -5.42
CA ASP A 25 -6.02 -8.57 -5.56
C ASP A 25 -7.13 -7.86 -4.80
N TYR A 26 -6.87 -7.47 -3.54
CA TYR A 26 -7.79 -6.65 -2.75
C TYR A 26 -8.06 -5.29 -3.40
N ILE A 27 -7.02 -4.58 -3.84
CA ILE A 27 -7.13 -3.26 -4.50
C ILE A 27 -8.03 -3.37 -5.75
N LYS A 28 -7.85 -4.42 -6.55
CA LYS A 28 -8.67 -4.69 -7.74
C LYS A 28 -10.10 -5.10 -7.39
N ALA A 29 -10.28 -6.01 -6.43
CA ALA A 29 -11.59 -6.45 -5.96
C ALA A 29 -12.43 -5.27 -5.45
N ASN A 30 -11.79 -4.32 -4.76
CA ASN A 30 -12.41 -3.10 -4.23
C ASN A 30 -12.32 -1.90 -5.18
N LYS A 31 -11.77 -2.09 -6.40
CA LYS A 31 -11.67 -1.06 -7.45
C LYS A 31 -10.97 0.24 -7.01
N LEU A 32 -10.02 0.14 -6.08
CA LEU A 32 -9.36 1.29 -5.45
C LEU A 32 -8.39 2.04 -6.38
N GLN A 33 -8.26 1.64 -7.63
CA GLN A 33 -7.40 2.33 -8.60
C GLN A 33 -8.03 3.65 -9.05
N THR A 34 -7.25 4.72 -9.11
CA THR A 34 -7.68 6.02 -9.60
C THR A 34 -6.63 6.66 -10.53
N LYS A 35 -7.11 7.51 -11.44
CA LYS A 35 -6.25 8.27 -12.36
C LYS A 35 -5.80 9.58 -11.73
N THR A 36 -6.57 10.08 -10.78
CA THR A 36 -6.37 11.38 -10.15
C THR A 36 -5.80 11.18 -8.75
N GLU A 37 -4.73 11.90 -8.42
CA GLU A 37 -4.18 11.87 -7.07
C GLU A 37 -5.21 12.39 -6.07
N ASN A 38 -5.45 11.65 -4.98
CA ASN A 38 -6.50 11.89 -3.99
C ASN A 38 -7.92 11.97 -4.58
N GLY A 39 -8.14 11.34 -5.74
CA GLY A 39 -9.44 11.24 -6.37
C GLY A 39 -10.25 10.02 -5.91
N ASN A 40 -11.46 9.90 -6.43
CA ASN A 40 -12.32 8.75 -6.17
C ASN A 40 -11.77 7.47 -6.84
N PRO A 41 -12.06 6.29 -6.28
CA PRO A 41 -11.72 5.01 -6.92
C PRO A 41 -12.51 4.83 -8.23
N GLU A 42 -11.80 4.77 -9.36
CA GLU A 42 -12.36 4.66 -10.71
C GLU A 42 -12.05 3.30 -11.37
N ASN A 43 -11.47 2.34 -10.62
CA ASN A 43 -10.93 1.10 -11.14
C ASN A 43 -9.93 1.27 -12.30
N ALA A 44 -9.30 2.43 -12.40
CA ALA A 44 -8.42 2.77 -13.51
C ALA A 44 -7.37 3.77 -13.06
N GLY A 45 -6.16 3.67 -13.60
CA GLY A 45 -5.07 4.59 -13.31
C GLY A 45 -3.92 3.97 -12.53
N LYS A 46 -2.98 4.84 -12.14
CA LYS A 46 -1.68 4.47 -11.55
C LYS A 46 -1.64 4.68 -10.04
N PHE A 47 -2.68 5.31 -9.50
CA PHE A 47 -2.81 5.64 -8.09
C PHE A 47 -3.78 4.65 -7.43
N ILE A 48 -3.56 4.41 -6.15
CA ILE A 48 -4.32 3.47 -5.32
C ILE A 48 -4.87 4.27 -4.16
N VAL A 49 -6.19 4.33 -4.05
CA VAL A 49 -6.89 4.98 -2.93
C VAL A 49 -6.67 4.18 -1.65
N ALA A 50 -6.25 4.87 -0.60
CA ALA A 50 -6.07 4.34 0.73
C ALA A 50 -7.42 4.20 1.41
N ASP A 51 -7.87 2.95 1.51
CA ASP A 51 -9.04 2.54 2.28
C ASP A 51 -8.66 2.30 3.75
N ALA A 52 -9.64 2.28 4.65
CA ALA A 52 -9.50 2.05 6.08
C ALA A 52 -8.62 0.85 6.44
N LYS A 53 -8.72 -0.25 5.66
CA LYS A 53 -7.92 -1.47 5.87
C LYS A 53 -6.47 -1.34 5.41
N LEU A 54 -6.22 -0.58 4.35
CA LEU A 54 -4.89 -0.39 3.80
C LEU A 54 -4.13 0.73 4.52
N LEU A 55 -4.88 1.70 5.08
CA LEU A 55 -4.36 2.83 5.81
C LEU A 55 -3.35 2.48 6.91
N PRO A 56 -3.60 1.53 7.84
CA PRO A 56 -2.61 1.17 8.86
C PRO A 56 -1.32 0.61 8.24
N ILE A 57 -1.43 -0.24 7.22
CA ILE A 57 -0.30 -0.83 6.50
C ILE A 57 0.53 0.27 5.81
N PHE A 58 -0.16 1.24 5.19
CA PHE A 58 0.49 2.37 4.52
C PHE A 58 1.16 3.29 5.52
N LYS A 59 0.51 3.64 6.63
CA LYS A 59 1.09 4.46 7.71
C LYS A 59 2.34 3.84 8.33
N HIS A 60 2.48 2.53 8.26
CA HIS A 60 3.68 1.83 8.68
C HIS A 60 4.86 1.89 7.71
N THR A 61 4.74 2.67 6.63
CA THR A 61 5.73 2.80 5.57
C THR A 61 6.50 4.10 5.69
N LYS A 62 7.76 3.97 6.06
CA LYS A 62 8.74 5.05 6.01
C LYS A 62 10.07 4.46 5.58
N SER A 63 10.48 4.74 4.35
CA SER A 63 11.71 4.19 3.79
C SER A 63 12.37 5.18 2.86
N THR A 64 13.69 5.22 2.88
CA THR A 64 14.49 6.08 2.02
C THR A 64 15.10 5.24 0.91
N SER A 65 14.78 5.56 -0.35
CA SER A 65 15.38 4.90 -1.51
C SER A 65 16.89 5.12 -1.55
N LYS A 66 17.63 4.21 -2.22
CA LYS A 66 19.08 4.36 -2.48
C LYS A 66 19.45 5.66 -3.20
N SER A 67 18.50 6.24 -3.94
CA SER A 67 18.61 7.54 -4.62
C SER A 67 18.39 8.75 -3.68
N GLY A 68 18.16 8.53 -2.38
CA GLY A 68 17.87 9.59 -1.41
C GLY A 68 16.39 10.02 -1.37
N THR A 69 15.51 9.39 -2.15
CA THR A 69 14.08 9.72 -2.15
C THR A 69 13.41 9.15 -0.91
N LEU A 70 12.97 10.00 0.00
CA LEU A 70 12.18 9.62 1.17
C LEU A 70 10.74 9.31 0.74
N THR A 71 10.28 8.10 1.02
CA THR A 71 8.87 7.73 0.98
C THR A 71 8.34 7.66 2.40
N ASP A 72 7.56 8.67 2.80
CA ASP A 72 6.92 8.73 4.10
C ASP A 72 5.39 8.75 3.94
N LEU A 73 4.75 7.67 4.36
CA LEU A 73 3.29 7.51 4.32
C LEU A 73 2.68 7.52 5.72
N THR A 74 3.46 7.83 6.77
CA THR A 74 3.00 7.83 8.17
C THR A 74 1.84 8.80 8.43
N ASN A 75 1.76 9.87 7.66
CA ASN A 75 0.70 10.89 7.72
C ASN A 75 -0.39 10.69 6.65
N LEU A 76 -0.48 9.51 6.03
CA LEU A 76 -1.52 9.24 5.04
C LEU A 76 -2.90 9.15 5.71
N HIS A 77 -3.92 9.68 5.04
CA HIS A 77 -5.32 9.69 5.45
C HIS A 77 -6.20 8.86 4.50
N GLU A 78 -7.36 8.42 4.98
CA GLU A 78 -8.34 7.72 4.16
C GLU A 78 -8.78 8.59 2.98
N GLY A 79 -8.90 8.00 1.79
CA GLY A 79 -9.20 8.71 0.55
C GLY A 79 -7.99 9.32 -0.15
N GLN A 80 -6.83 9.40 0.51
CA GLN A 80 -5.59 9.77 -0.17
C GLN A 80 -5.08 8.64 -1.05
N THR A 81 -4.20 8.96 -1.99
CA THR A 81 -3.70 7.96 -2.93
C THR A 81 -2.21 7.72 -2.85
N ILE A 82 -1.79 6.49 -3.11
CA ILE A 82 -0.39 6.12 -3.30
C ILE A 82 -0.12 5.64 -4.73
N ASN A 83 1.10 5.80 -5.22
CA ASN A 83 1.52 5.29 -6.52
C ASN A 83 2.16 3.88 -6.42
N MET A 84 2.47 3.27 -7.56
CA MET A 84 3.07 1.92 -7.59
C MET A 84 4.48 1.84 -6.97
N MET A 85 5.27 2.92 -6.99
CA MET A 85 6.58 2.92 -6.32
C MET A 85 6.41 2.90 -4.80
N GLN A 86 5.49 3.70 -4.29
CA GLN A 86 5.13 3.73 -2.87
C GLN A 86 4.60 2.36 -2.43
N MET A 87 3.80 1.69 -3.28
CA MET A 87 3.34 0.32 -3.00
C MET A 87 4.49 -0.67 -2.78
N ALA A 88 5.55 -0.60 -3.61
CA ALA A 88 6.72 -1.44 -3.40
C ALA A 88 7.44 -1.12 -2.08
N ALA A 89 7.53 0.17 -1.73
CA ALA A 89 8.08 0.60 -0.44
C ALA A 89 7.24 0.12 0.74
N VAL A 90 5.90 0.12 0.61
CA VAL A 90 4.97 -0.39 1.62
C VAL A 90 5.25 -1.86 1.91
N VAL A 91 5.32 -2.66 0.86
CA VAL A 91 5.59 -4.10 0.99
C VAL A 91 6.97 -4.30 1.64
N ALA A 92 7.99 -3.57 1.20
CA ALA A 92 9.33 -3.68 1.78
C ALA A 92 9.35 -3.34 3.29
N ALA A 93 8.82 -2.18 3.66
CA ALA A 93 8.84 -1.65 5.02
C ALA A 93 7.94 -2.39 6.03
N ASN A 94 6.97 -3.17 5.56
CA ASN A 94 6.09 -3.97 6.42
C ASN A 94 6.58 -5.42 6.58
N ILE A 95 7.53 -5.86 5.75
CA ILE A 95 8.12 -7.20 5.83
C ILE A 95 9.40 -7.21 6.67
N GLU A 96 10.21 -6.16 6.53
CA GLU A 96 11.32 -5.84 7.44
C GLU A 96 10.81 -5.66 8.89
#